data_AF-A0A957NUL3-F1
#
_entry.id   AF-A0A957NUL3-F1
#
_cell.length_a   1.000
_cell.length_b   1.000
_cell.length_c   1.000
_cell.angle_alpha   90.00
_cell.angle_beta   90.00
_cell.angle_gamma   90.00
#
_symmetry.space_group_name_H-M   'P 1'
#
loop_
_entity.id
_entity.type
_entity.pdbx_description
1 polymer ?
#
loop_
_entity_poly.entity_id
_entity_poly.type
_entity_poly.pdbx_seq_one_letter_code
_entity_poly.pdbx_strand_id
1 'polypeptide(L)'
;MSEERMTILKMLKEGKITVEEATRLIEAVERPGENPRVLDAPKPPAIPAAVQPTKAALERAGAKDLNLGRLTELKIHGVTPAFIRAFKDLGLDDLSTSDLVEMKIHGITPSFVLQFRNAGFNPSVGELVEMKIHGIAADFYGQMQALGLADLSIGQMVEMKMHGVTPAFMTEMQAAGFDATLDELIEMRIHNVTPEFYDEAQRMGFEDLSIEQLVEMRVHGVTPEFMQQMAALGLEDLTLDRLVEMRIHGVTPDYVRKMQATGATDLTTERLIEMRIHGVDAEYLDMMSEFA
;
A
#
# COMPACT_ATOMS: atom_id res chain seq x y z
N MET A 1 6.33 0.16 -33.57
CA MET A 1 6.68 0.66 -32.21
C MET A 1 7.62 1.85 -32.42
N SER A 2 7.39 3.00 -31.77
CA SER A 2 8.32 4.13 -31.84
C SER A 2 9.63 3.80 -31.10
N GLU A 3 10.76 4.40 -31.48
CA GLU A 3 12.05 4.23 -30.79
C GLU A 3 11.96 4.59 -29.29
N GLU A 4 11.14 5.57 -28.96
CA GLU A 4 10.89 6.05 -27.59
C GLU A 4 10.19 4.98 -26.74
N ARG A 5 9.14 4.34 -27.27
CA ARG A 5 8.45 3.23 -26.58
C ARG A 5 9.39 2.05 -26.33
N MET A 6 10.27 1.75 -27.28
CA MET A 6 11.24 0.65 -27.15
C MET A 6 12.30 0.96 -26.07
N THR A 7 12.67 2.23 -25.93
CA THR A 7 13.59 2.70 -24.89
C THR A 7 12.97 2.59 -23.50
N ILE A 8 11.69 2.97 -23.36
CA ILE A 8 10.94 2.87 -22.09
C ILE A 8 10.82 1.40 -21.65
N LEU A 9 10.47 0.49 -22.56
CA LEU A 9 10.37 -0.94 -22.26
C LEU A 9 11.72 -1.56 -21.90
N LYS A 10 12.82 -1.07 -22.48
CA LYS A 10 14.17 -1.48 -22.10
C LYS A 10 14.51 -1.02 -20.68
N MET A 11 14.15 0.19 -20.30
CA MET A 11 14.35 0.70 -18.94
C MET A 11 13.52 -0.10 -17.92
N LEU A 12 12.29 -0.49 -18.27
CA LEU A 12 11.45 -1.36 -17.45
C LEU A 12 12.10 -2.75 -17.28
N LYS A 13 12.57 -3.35 -18.38
CA LYS A 13 13.26 -4.66 -18.35
C LYS A 13 14.56 -4.64 -17.54
N GLU A 14 15.26 -3.51 -17.55
CA GLU A 14 16.49 -3.28 -16.77
C GLU A 14 16.21 -2.90 -15.31
N GLY A 15 14.94 -2.80 -14.89
CA GLY A 15 14.55 -2.43 -13.52
C GLY A 15 14.85 -0.98 -13.15
N LYS A 16 15.12 -0.11 -14.15
CA LYS A 16 15.44 1.31 -13.94
C LYS A 16 14.22 2.18 -13.66
N ILE A 17 13.03 1.68 -14.01
CA ILE A 17 11.73 2.32 -13.80
C ILE A 17 10.70 1.27 -13.41
N THR A 18 9.66 1.68 -12.69
CA THR A 18 8.54 0.81 -12.33
C THR A 18 7.58 0.60 -13.49
N VAL A 19 6.67 -0.37 -13.38
CA VAL A 19 5.60 -0.62 -14.36
C VAL A 19 4.71 0.63 -14.50
N GLU A 20 4.43 1.33 -13.41
CA GLU A 20 3.61 2.55 -13.37
C GLU A 20 4.31 3.74 -14.05
N GLU A 21 5.63 3.86 -13.89
CA GLU A 21 6.45 4.86 -14.58
C GLU A 21 6.53 4.57 -16.08
N ALA A 22 6.74 3.31 -16.46
CA ALA A 22 6.76 2.90 -17.85
C ALA A 22 5.42 3.15 -18.54
N THR A 23 4.30 2.89 -17.86
CA THR A 23 2.94 3.13 -18.38
C THR A 23 2.70 4.61 -18.64
N ARG A 24 3.06 5.50 -17.70
CA ARG A 24 2.94 6.96 -17.88
C ARG A 24 3.79 7.49 -19.03
N LEU A 25 5.01 6.98 -19.18
CA LEU A 25 5.91 7.40 -20.26
C LEU A 25 5.41 6.92 -21.63
N ILE A 26 4.86 5.70 -21.73
CA ILE A 26 4.29 5.18 -22.98
C ILE A 26 3.05 5.98 -23.37
N GLU A 27 2.17 6.29 -22.42
CA GLU A 27 0.99 7.12 -22.67
C GLU A 27 1.35 8.54 -23.17
N ALA A 28 2.40 9.14 -22.60
CA ALA A 28 2.90 10.45 -23.01
C ALA A 28 3.49 10.45 -24.43
N VAL A 29 4.11 9.34 -24.85
CA VAL A 29 4.71 9.18 -26.19
C VAL A 29 3.65 8.89 -27.26
N GLU A 30 2.56 8.19 -26.91
CA GLU A 30 1.50 7.81 -27.86
C GLU A 30 0.48 8.93 -28.12
N ARG A 31 0.47 10.00 -27.33
CA ARG A 31 -0.33 11.22 -27.55
C ARG A 31 0.53 12.47 -27.78
N PRO A 32 1.30 12.56 -28.88
CA PRO A 32 2.06 13.76 -29.21
C PRO A 32 1.11 14.84 -29.74
N GLY A 33 0.36 15.51 -28.85
CA GLY A 33 -0.55 16.58 -29.30
C GLY A 33 -1.60 17.10 -28.34
N GLU A 34 -1.88 16.44 -27.22
CA GLU A 34 -2.80 16.95 -26.20
C GLU A 34 -2.03 17.44 -24.96
N ASN A 35 -1.07 18.31 -25.21
CA ASN A 35 -0.78 19.33 -24.20
C ASN A 35 -1.92 20.35 -24.34
N PRO A 36 -2.72 20.62 -23.29
CA PRO A 36 -3.70 21.71 -23.36
C PRO A 36 -2.98 22.94 -23.89
N ARG A 37 -3.49 23.54 -24.97
CA ARG A 37 -2.96 24.82 -25.45
C ARG A 37 -2.94 25.76 -24.26
N VAL A 38 -1.75 25.98 -23.70
CA VAL A 38 -1.45 27.18 -22.94
C VAL A 38 -1.62 28.27 -24.00
N LEU A 39 -2.82 28.85 -24.07
CA LEU A 39 -3.00 30.16 -24.67
C LEU A 39 -1.82 30.98 -24.17
N ASP A 40 -1.09 31.67 -25.07
CA ASP A 40 -0.03 32.59 -24.68
C ASP A 40 -0.62 33.58 -23.68
N ALA A 41 -0.56 33.20 -22.41
CA ALA A 41 -0.92 34.03 -21.30
C ALA A 41 0.01 35.22 -21.45
N PRO A 42 -0.50 36.46 -21.31
CA PRO A 42 0.38 37.62 -21.28
C PRO A 42 1.52 37.27 -20.33
N LYS A 43 2.77 37.36 -20.83
CA LYS A 43 3.98 37.10 -20.04
C LYS A 43 3.69 37.61 -18.63
N PRO A 44 3.67 36.76 -17.59
CA PRO A 44 3.31 37.19 -16.26
C PRO A 44 4.10 38.47 -15.99
N PRO A 45 3.46 39.56 -15.54
CA PRO A 45 4.19 40.78 -15.24
C PRO A 45 5.40 40.37 -14.43
N ALA A 46 6.60 40.81 -14.85
CA ALA A 46 7.84 40.48 -14.19
C ALA A 46 7.59 40.55 -12.69
N ILE A 47 7.77 39.43 -11.97
CA ILE A 47 7.51 39.39 -10.53
C ILE A 47 8.39 40.53 -9.97
N PRO A 48 7.81 41.62 -9.46
CA PRO A 48 8.62 42.65 -8.83
C PRO A 48 9.39 41.93 -7.74
N ALA A 49 10.72 42.13 -7.68
CA ALA A 49 11.61 41.51 -6.71
C ALA A 49 10.86 41.35 -5.38
N ALA A 50 10.63 40.11 -4.94
CA ALA A 50 9.73 39.82 -3.83
C ALA A 50 10.02 40.81 -2.70
N VAL A 51 9.07 41.71 -2.45
CA VAL A 51 9.22 42.73 -1.40
C VAL A 51 9.54 41.95 -0.14
N GLN A 52 10.78 42.07 0.34
CA GLN A 52 11.21 41.28 1.49
C GLN A 52 10.20 41.50 2.62
N PRO A 53 9.69 40.44 3.25
CA PRO A 53 8.65 40.60 4.24
C PRO A 53 9.24 41.41 5.40
N THR A 54 8.78 42.66 5.53
CA THR A 54 9.17 43.49 6.67
C THR A 54 8.52 42.91 7.93
N LYS A 55 9.18 43.06 9.09
CA LYS A 55 8.60 42.68 10.39
C LYS A 55 7.17 43.20 10.54
N ALA A 56 6.96 44.49 10.26
CA ALA A 56 5.65 45.13 10.33
C ALA A 56 4.61 44.55 9.35
N ALA A 57 5.01 43.98 8.21
CA ALA A 57 4.10 43.31 7.29
C ALA A 57 3.71 41.91 7.77
N LEU A 58 4.63 41.18 8.42
CA LEU A 58 4.38 39.87 9.02
C LEU A 58 3.45 39.99 10.24
N GLU A 59 3.69 40.97 11.12
CA GLU A 59 2.83 41.24 12.28
C GLU A 59 1.41 41.60 11.86
N ARG A 60 1.25 42.49 10.88
CA ARG A 60 -0.07 42.84 10.33
C ARG A 60 -0.78 41.64 9.67
N ALA A 61 -0.03 40.67 9.17
CA ALA A 61 -0.60 39.46 8.62
C ALA A 61 -1.04 38.46 9.71
N GLY A 62 -0.55 38.61 10.94
CA GLY A 62 -0.92 37.77 12.08
C GLY A 62 0.25 37.00 12.71
N ALA A 63 1.48 37.14 12.22
CA ALA A 63 2.63 36.48 12.85
C ALA A 63 2.93 37.11 14.22
N LYS A 64 3.10 36.26 15.23
CA LYS A 64 3.37 36.65 16.63
C LYS A 64 4.85 36.42 16.99
N ASP A 65 5.30 37.02 18.08
CA ASP A 65 6.59 36.75 18.75
C ASP A 65 7.84 36.84 17.85
N LEU A 66 7.88 37.86 16.97
CA LEU A 66 8.95 38.03 16.00
C LEU A 66 10.24 38.61 16.61
N ASN A 67 11.26 37.76 16.71
CA ASN A 67 12.67 38.12 16.95
C ASN A 67 13.53 37.89 15.68
N LEU A 68 14.81 38.26 15.71
CA LEU A 68 15.71 38.12 14.56
C LEU A 68 15.83 36.67 14.06
N GLY A 69 15.85 35.70 14.97
CA GLY A 69 15.90 34.27 14.64
C GLY A 69 14.65 33.83 13.88
N ARG A 70 13.46 34.15 14.41
CA ARG A 70 12.17 33.84 13.76
C ARG A 70 12.02 34.51 12.40
N LEU A 71 12.42 35.78 12.27
CA LEU A 71 12.41 36.48 10.98
C LEU A 71 13.32 35.80 9.95
N THR A 72 14.48 35.32 10.39
CA THR A 72 15.43 34.60 9.53
C THR A 72 14.84 33.26 9.09
N GLU A 73 14.27 32.51 10.02
CA GLU A 73 13.60 31.22 9.78
C GLU A 73 12.44 31.37 8.76
N LEU A 74 11.52 32.30 9.01
CA LEU A 74 10.40 32.61 8.11
C LEU A 74 10.90 32.98 6.70
N LYS A 75 12.00 33.75 6.61
CA LYS A 75 12.59 34.14 5.33
C LYS A 75 13.23 32.96 4.60
N ILE A 76 13.99 32.11 5.31
CA ILE A 76 14.63 30.91 4.75
C ILE A 76 13.59 29.99 4.12
N HIS A 77 12.48 29.75 4.82
CA HIS A 77 11.42 28.86 4.36
C HIS A 77 10.40 29.56 3.44
N GLY A 78 10.53 30.87 3.22
CA GLY A 78 9.69 31.62 2.28
C GLY A 78 8.26 31.85 2.77
N VAL A 79 8.06 31.98 4.08
CA VAL A 79 6.77 32.37 4.67
C VAL A 79 6.53 33.86 4.41
N THR A 80 5.40 34.18 3.78
CA THR A 80 5.06 35.56 3.38
C THR A 80 3.82 36.07 4.12
N PRO A 81 3.63 37.40 4.24
CA PRO A 81 2.38 37.99 4.72
C PRO A 81 1.14 37.49 3.98
N ALA A 82 1.25 37.19 2.68
CA ALA A 82 0.15 36.65 1.90
C ALA A 82 -0.18 35.20 2.29
N PHE A 83 0.85 34.38 2.53
CA PHE A 83 0.68 33.01 3.03
C PHE A 83 -0.01 32.99 4.39
N ILE A 84 0.44 33.83 5.34
CA ILE A 84 -0.16 33.91 6.68
C ILE A 84 -1.63 34.34 6.59
N ARG A 85 -1.93 35.40 5.82
CA ARG A 85 -3.31 35.86 5.63
C ARG A 85 -4.20 34.77 5.00
N ALA A 86 -3.69 34.01 4.05
CA ALA A 86 -4.48 32.98 3.40
C ALA A 86 -4.97 31.89 4.38
N PHE A 87 -4.18 31.52 5.39
CA PHE A 87 -4.64 30.59 6.44
C PHE A 87 -5.48 31.27 7.51
N LYS A 88 -5.20 32.54 7.80
CA LYS A 88 -6.04 33.38 8.66
C LYS A 88 -7.46 33.53 8.11
N ASP A 89 -7.61 33.74 6.81
CA ASP A 89 -8.90 33.82 6.13
C ASP A 89 -9.66 32.48 6.16
N LEU A 90 -8.95 31.38 6.41
CA LEU A 90 -9.52 30.07 6.72
C LEU A 90 -9.76 29.90 8.24
N GLY A 91 -9.66 30.92 9.08
CA GLY A 91 -9.85 30.78 10.53
C GLY A 91 -8.77 29.99 11.25
N LEU A 92 -7.60 29.75 10.63
CA LEU A 92 -6.39 29.33 11.33
C LEU A 92 -5.68 30.59 11.84
N ASP A 93 -6.27 31.21 12.86
CA ASP A 93 -5.87 32.55 13.35
C ASP A 93 -4.75 32.52 14.40
N ASP A 94 -4.48 31.36 15.01
CA ASP A 94 -3.55 31.20 16.13
C ASP A 94 -2.33 30.35 15.77
N LEU A 95 -1.79 30.56 14.56
CA LEU A 95 -0.60 29.86 14.10
C LEU A 95 0.66 30.44 14.72
N SER A 96 1.49 29.56 15.30
CA SER A 96 2.84 29.91 15.74
C SER A 96 3.74 30.16 14.52
N THR A 97 4.88 30.84 14.73
CA THR A 97 5.89 30.98 13.66
C THR A 97 6.49 29.63 13.26
N SER A 98 6.55 28.67 14.18
CA SER A 98 6.94 27.30 13.89
C SER A 98 5.91 26.60 13.00
N ASP A 99 4.62 26.72 13.31
CA ASP A 99 3.52 26.11 12.53
C ASP A 99 3.54 26.62 11.09
N LEU A 100 3.70 27.94 10.92
CA LEU A 100 3.80 28.56 9.60
C LEU A 100 4.98 28.03 8.78
N VAL A 101 6.12 27.80 9.43
CA VAL A 101 7.32 27.24 8.81
C VAL A 101 7.09 25.78 8.45
N GLU A 102 6.56 24.97 9.36
CA GLU A 102 6.26 23.55 9.15
C GLU A 102 5.27 23.36 7.99
N MET A 103 4.15 24.09 8.00
CA MET A 103 3.18 24.12 6.92
C MET A 103 3.83 24.48 5.58
N LYS A 104 4.78 25.42 5.59
CA LYS A 104 5.47 25.86 4.38
C LYS A 104 6.47 24.82 3.87
N ILE A 105 7.22 24.16 4.76
CA ILE A 105 8.17 23.08 4.45
C ILE A 105 7.44 21.89 3.82
N HIS A 106 6.33 21.48 4.41
CA HIS A 106 5.56 20.32 3.95
C HIS A 106 4.58 20.65 2.81
N GLY A 107 4.51 21.92 2.39
CA GLY A 107 3.68 22.33 1.25
C GLY A 107 2.18 22.26 1.55
N ILE A 108 1.78 22.57 2.77
CA ILE A 108 0.38 22.78 3.15
C ILE A 108 -0.13 24.05 2.46
N THR A 109 -1.27 23.92 1.80
CA THR A 109 -1.89 25.01 1.03
C THR A 109 -3.29 25.31 1.56
N PRO A 110 -3.81 26.54 1.37
CA PRO A 110 -5.19 26.86 1.72
C PRO A 110 -6.19 25.90 1.06
N SER A 111 -5.95 25.50 -0.19
CA SER A 111 -6.76 24.51 -0.90
C SER A 111 -6.75 23.14 -0.24
N PHE A 112 -5.60 22.68 0.27
CA PHE A 112 -5.51 21.40 0.98
C PHE A 112 -6.36 21.41 2.26
N VAL A 113 -6.30 22.49 3.04
CA VAL A 113 -7.14 22.67 4.24
C VAL A 113 -8.63 22.70 3.90
N LEU A 114 -9.00 23.47 2.86
CA LEU A 114 -10.39 23.55 2.39
C LEU A 114 -10.95 22.22 1.92
N GLN A 115 -10.14 21.39 1.26
CA GLN A 115 -10.57 20.07 0.79
C GLN A 115 -11.04 19.19 1.96
N PHE A 116 -10.29 19.12 3.06
CA PHE A 116 -10.71 18.36 4.25
C PHE A 116 -11.96 18.93 4.90
N ARG A 117 -12.04 20.26 5.04
CA ARG A 117 -13.22 20.90 5.65
C ARG A 117 -14.49 20.68 4.85
N ASN A 118 -14.39 20.71 3.52
CA ASN A 118 -15.52 20.40 2.64
C ASN A 118 -15.95 18.93 2.75
N ALA A 119 -15.03 18.03 3.12
CA ALA A 119 -15.33 16.65 3.48
C ALA A 119 -15.81 16.49 4.93
N GLY A 120 -16.06 17.58 5.66
CA GLY A 120 -16.53 17.54 7.05
C GLY A 120 -15.44 17.23 8.09
N PHE A 121 -14.16 17.21 7.68
CA PHE A 121 -13.02 16.93 8.56
C PHE A 121 -12.22 18.20 8.83
N ASN A 122 -11.94 18.50 10.09
CA ASN A 122 -11.20 19.70 10.49
C ASN A 122 -9.95 19.36 11.33
N PRO A 123 -8.89 18.84 10.68
CA PRO A 123 -7.66 18.46 11.36
C PRO A 123 -6.86 19.68 11.84
N SER A 124 -6.12 19.49 12.91
CA SER A 124 -5.10 20.42 13.41
C SER A 124 -3.95 20.58 12.42
N VAL A 125 -3.08 21.57 12.65
CA VAL A 125 -1.90 21.80 11.79
C VAL A 125 -0.97 20.59 11.79
N GLY A 126 -0.69 19.99 12.95
CA GLY A 126 0.15 18.80 13.05
C GLY A 126 -0.41 17.64 12.24
N GLU A 127 -1.72 17.39 12.34
CA GLU A 127 -2.40 16.35 11.56
C GLU A 127 -2.39 16.65 10.05
N LEU A 128 -2.57 17.92 9.65
CA LEU A 128 -2.44 18.33 8.25
C LEU A 128 -1.03 18.03 7.71
N VAL A 129 0.00 18.30 8.50
CA VAL A 129 1.39 18.02 8.16
C VAL A 129 1.62 16.51 8.04
N GLU A 130 1.19 15.73 9.03
CA GLU A 130 1.29 14.26 9.03
C GLU A 130 0.62 13.66 7.79
N MET A 131 -0.63 14.03 7.53
CA MET A 131 -1.36 13.59 6.33
C MET A 131 -0.62 13.96 5.05
N LYS A 132 -0.04 15.16 4.98
CA LYS A 132 0.69 15.61 3.81
C LYS A 132 1.98 14.82 3.58
N ILE A 133 2.70 14.49 4.64
CA ILE A 133 3.91 13.65 4.60
C ILE A 133 3.56 12.25 4.08
N HIS A 134 2.47 11.67 4.56
CA HIS A 134 2.03 10.33 4.18
C HIS A 134 1.18 10.28 2.90
N GLY A 135 0.97 11.41 2.23
CA GLY A 135 0.22 11.48 0.97
C GLY A 135 -1.27 11.13 1.13
N ILE A 136 -1.86 11.46 2.27
CA ILE A 136 -3.28 11.36 2.54
C ILE A 136 -3.98 12.60 1.99
N ALA A 137 -4.96 12.38 1.13
CA ALA A 137 -5.76 13.42 0.51
C ALA A 137 -7.22 13.35 1.01
N ALA A 138 -7.94 14.46 0.89
CA ALA A 138 -9.31 14.54 1.42
C ALA A 138 -10.31 13.62 0.70
N ASP A 139 -10.03 13.27 -0.56
CA ASP A 139 -10.81 12.29 -1.32
C ASP A 139 -10.69 10.88 -0.74
N PHE A 140 -9.51 10.50 -0.25
CA PHE A 140 -9.30 9.24 0.48
C PHE A 140 -10.16 9.20 1.74
N TYR A 141 -10.14 10.27 2.55
CA TYR A 141 -11.00 10.38 3.73
C TYR A 141 -12.49 10.25 3.37
N GLY A 142 -12.96 11.00 2.37
CA GLY A 142 -14.36 10.93 1.93
C GLY A 142 -14.78 9.55 1.41
N GLN A 143 -13.90 8.85 0.69
CA GLN A 143 -14.14 7.48 0.24
C GLN A 143 -14.24 6.50 1.40
N MET A 144 -13.40 6.63 2.43
CA MET A 144 -13.48 5.80 3.63
C MET A 144 -14.79 6.01 4.40
N GLN A 145 -15.25 7.27 4.53
CA GLN A 145 -16.55 7.55 5.12
C GLN A 145 -17.70 6.89 4.34
N ALA A 146 -17.65 6.90 3.01
CA ALA A 146 -18.65 6.27 2.17
C ALA A 146 -18.68 4.73 2.30
N LEU A 147 -17.55 4.13 2.67
CA LEU A 147 -17.42 2.71 2.99
C LEU A 147 -17.79 2.37 4.45
N GLY A 148 -18.30 3.34 5.22
CA GLY A 148 -18.71 3.15 6.61
C GLY A 148 -17.60 3.36 7.65
N LEU A 149 -16.38 3.73 7.23
CA LEU A 149 -15.26 4.04 8.13
C LEU A 149 -15.22 5.54 8.46
N ALA A 150 -16.20 6.02 9.23
CA ALA A 150 -16.34 7.45 9.54
C ALA A 150 -15.38 7.96 10.62
N ASP A 151 -14.92 7.08 11.52
CA ASP A 151 -14.19 7.43 12.74
C ASP A 151 -12.71 7.03 12.72
N LEU A 152 -12.07 7.09 11.55
CA LEU A 152 -10.65 6.79 11.41
C LEU A 152 -9.77 7.87 12.03
N SER A 153 -8.86 7.46 12.91
CA SER A 153 -7.74 8.31 13.33
C SER A 153 -6.78 8.57 12.16
N ILE A 154 -6.00 9.66 12.26
CA ILE A 154 -4.92 9.94 11.29
C ILE A 154 -3.94 8.76 11.22
N GLY A 155 -3.55 8.22 12.37
CA GLY A 155 -2.64 7.07 12.45
C GLY A 155 -3.16 5.85 11.68
N GLN A 156 -4.44 5.53 11.82
CA GLN A 156 -5.08 4.45 11.03
C GLN A 156 -5.05 4.75 9.54
N MET A 157 -5.36 5.99 9.11
CA MET A 157 -5.27 6.35 7.69
C MET A 157 -3.85 6.26 7.15
N VAL A 158 -2.85 6.61 7.96
CA VAL A 158 -1.43 6.46 7.62
C VAL A 158 -1.09 4.99 7.47
N GLU A 159 -1.49 4.14 8.43
CA GLU A 159 -1.25 2.70 8.39
C GLU A 159 -1.86 2.05 7.15
N MET A 160 -3.12 2.37 6.85
CA MET A 160 -3.79 1.94 5.62
C MET A 160 -3.00 2.33 4.38
N LYS A 161 -2.53 3.59 4.31
CA LYS A 161 -1.78 4.09 3.17
C LYS A 161 -0.43 3.39 3.02
N MET A 162 0.25 3.12 4.13
CA MET A 162 1.53 2.41 4.19
C MET A 162 1.40 0.96 3.72
N HIS A 163 0.32 0.28 4.09
CA HIS A 163 0.07 -1.11 3.72
C HIS A 163 -0.73 -1.27 2.41
N GLY A 164 -1.11 -0.17 1.75
CA GLY A 164 -1.82 -0.22 0.48
C GLY A 164 -3.29 -0.65 0.59
N VAL A 165 -3.91 -0.44 1.76
CA VAL A 165 -5.36 -0.62 1.93
C VAL A 165 -6.07 0.53 1.25
N THR A 166 -6.67 0.26 0.09
CA THR A 166 -7.37 1.25 -0.74
C THR A 166 -8.89 1.06 -0.66
N PRO A 167 -9.68 2.11 -0.92
CA PRO A 167 -11.13 1.96 -1.05
C PRO A 167 -11.56 0.91 -2.09
N ALA A 168 -10.81 0.79 -3.19
CA ALA A 168 -11.02 -0.25 -4.20
C ALA A 168 -10.85 -1.66 -3.61
N PHE A 169 -9.76 -1.90 -2.88
CA PHE A 169 -9.51 -3.19 -2.22
C PHE A 169 -10.60 -3.55 -1.22
N MET A 170 -11.01 -2.60 -0.40
CA MET A 170 -12.09 -2.81 0.56
C MET A 170 -13.40 -3.18 -0.15
N THR A 171 -13.71 -2.49 -1.25
CA THR A 171 -14.89 -2.79 -2.06
C THR A 171 -14.81 -4.19 -2.67
N GLU A 172 -13.64 -4.58 -3.18
CA GLU A 172 -13.38 -5.92 -3.73
C GLU A 172 -13.59 -6.99 -2.65
N MET A 173 -13.08 -6.78 -1.44
CA MET A 173 -13.25 -7.72 -0.32
C MET A 173 -14.70 -7.83 0.16
N GLN A 174 -15.40 -6.69 0.29
CA GLN A 174 -16.83 -6.69 0.61
C GLN A 174 -17.65 -7.41 -0.47
N ALA A 175 -17.32 -7.22 -1.75
CA ALA A 175 -17.98 -7.88 -2.86
C ALA A 175 -17.72 -9.40 -2.89
N ALA A 176 -16.56 -9.84 -2.40
CA ALA A 176 -16.23 -11.24 -2.17
C ALA A 176 -16.90 -11.84 -0.91
N GLY A 177 -17.64 -11.03 -0.16
CA GLY A 177 -18.41 -11.47 1.02
C GLY A 177 -17.66 -11.37 2.34
N PHE A 178 -16.47 -10.75 2.39
CA PHE A 178 -15.75 -10.53 3.63
C PHE A 178 -16.32 -9.34 4.42
N ASP A 179 -16.65 -9.58 5.68
CA ASP A 179 -16.92 -8.55 6.69
C ASP A 179 -15.66 -8.35 7.56
N ALA A 180 -14.63 -7.75 6.96
CA ALA A 180 -13.31 -7.60 7.57
C ALA A 180 -13.19 -6.31 8.37
N THR A 181 -12.58 -6.41 9.55
CA THR A 181 -12.10 -5.26 10.31
C THR A 181 -10.94 -4.57 9.61
N LEU A 182 -10.59 -3.36 10.08
CA LEU A 182 -9.46 -2.62 9.54
C LEU A 182 -8.13 -3.39 9.66
N ASP A 183 -7.89 -3.99 10.83
CA ASP A 183 -6.66 -4.74 11.09
C ASP A 183 -6.57 -5.97 10.18
N GLU A 184 -7.69 -6.68 9.98
CA GLU A 184 -7.77 -7.80 9.04
C GLU A 184 -7.51 -7.36 7.59
N LEU A 185 -8.05 -6.22 7.14
CA LEU A 185 -7.78 -5.68 5.80
C LEU A 185 -6.29 -5.34 5.62
N ILE A 186 -5.64 -4.84 6.67
CA ILE A 186 -4.20 -4.57 6.68
C ILE A 186 -3.42 -5.89 6.56
N GLU A 187 -3.75 -6.90 7.36
CA GLU A 187 -3.10 -8.22 7.30
C GLU A 187 -3.27 -8.88 5.93
N MET A 188 -4.49 -8.86 5.37
CA MET A 188 -4.77 -9.34 4.03
C MET A 188 -3.90 -8.64 2.99
N ARG A 189 -3.70 -7.33 3.09
CA ARG A 189 -2.80 -6.60 2.19
C ARG A 189 -1.35 -6.98 2.37
N ILE A 190 -0.86 -7.04 3.61
CA ILE A 190 0.53 -7.43 3.91
C ILE A 190 0.85 -8.81 3.33
N HIS A 191 -0.09 -9.75 3.45
CA HIS A 191 0.09 -11.13 3.01
C HIS A 191 -0.47 -11.40 1.60
N ASN A 192 -0.89 -10.37 0.87
CA ASN A 192 -1.43 -10.47 -0.48
C ASN A 192 -2.57 -11.50 -0.61
N VAL A 193 -3.51 -11.50 0.34
CA VAL A 193 -4.79 -12.20 0.22
C VAL A 193 -5.66 -11.42 -0.75
N THR A 194 -6.16 -12.08 -1.79
CA THR A 194 -7.00 -11.48 -2.84
C THR A 194 -8.31 -12.26 -2.99
N PRO A 195 -9.38 -11.66 -3.54
CA PRO A 195 -10.61 -12.40 -3.82
C PRO A 195 -10.38 -13.59 -4.75
N GLU A 196 -9.46 -13.46 -5.71
CA GLU A 196 -9.12 -14.55 -6.63
C GLU A 196 -8.50 -15.75 -5.90
N PHE A 197 -7.64 -15.50 -4.91
CA PHE A 197 -7.06 -16.56 -4.09
C PHE A 197 -8.14 -17.30 -3.28
N TYR A 198 -9.10 -16.56 -2.71
CA TYR A 198 -10.25 -17.13 -2.00
C TYR A 198 -11.12 -18.00 -2.93
N ASP A 199 -11.52 -17.45 -4.08
CA ASP A 199 -12.28 -18.16 -5.10
C ASP A 199 -11.61 -19.46 -5.56
N GLU A 200 -10.28 -19.43 -5.74
CA GLU A 200 -9.52 -20.61 -6.16
C GLU A 200 -9.48 -21.68 -5.07
N ALA A 201 -9.34 -21.29 -3.79
CA ALA A 201 -9.43 -22.22 -2.68
C ALA A 201 -10.82 -22.87 -2.61
N GLN A 202 -11.90 -22.09 -2.78
CA GLN A 202 -13.27 -22.60 -2.83
C GLN A 202 -13.48 -23.61 -3.98
N ARG A 203 -12.95 -23.32 -5.18
CA ARG A 203 -13.03 -24.26 -6.32
C ARG A 203 -12.31 -25.59 -6.08
N MET A 204 -11.37 -25.63 -5.15
CA MET A 204 -10.66 -26.85 -4.72
C MET A 204 -11.39 -27.58 -3.58
N GLY A 205 -12.53 -27.07 -3.12
CA GLY A 205 -13.33 -27.65 -2.05
C GLY A 205 -12.98 -27.13 -0.65
N PHE A 206 -12.12 -26.11 -0.55
CA PHE A 206 -11.87 -25.41 0.72
C PHE A 206 -12.89 -24.29 0.88
N GLU A 207 -14.03 -24.62 1.47
CA GLU A 207 -15.13 -23.70 1.75
C GLU A 207 -14.99 -23.09 3.16
N ASP A 208 -15.77 -22.02 3.43
CA ASP A 208 -15.88 -21.37 4.75
C ASP A 208 -14.54 -20.94 5.42
N LEU A 209 -13.55 -20.56 4.60
CA LEU A 209 -12.24 -20.12 5.08
C LEU A 209 -12.32 -18.78 5.82
N SER A 210 -11.78 -18.74 7.03
CA SER A 210 -11.60 -17.49 7.77
C SER A 210 -10.49 -16.62 7.15
N ILE A 211 -10.51 -15.32 7.44
CA ILE A 211 -9.44 -14.40 7.01
C ILE A 211 -8.09 -14.86 7.57
N GLU A 212 -8.05 -15.27 8.84
CA GLU A 212 -6.84 -15.79 9.50
C GLU A 212 -6.28 -17.01 8.76
N GLN A 213 -7.13 -17.95 8.33
CA GLN A 213 -6.71 -19.12 7.55
C GLN A 213 -6.15 -18.72 6.18
N LEU A 214 -6.79 -17.77 5.48
CA LEU A 214 -6.29 -17.26 4.20
C LEU A 214 -4.94 -16.58 4.35
N VAL A 215 -4.77 -15.79 5.41
CA VAL A 215 -3.51 -15.15 5.76
C VAL A 215 -2.44 -16.21 6.05
N GLU A 216 -2.74 -17.20 6.89
CA GLU A 216 -1.83 -18.30 7.24
C GLU A 216 -1.35 -19.07 6.01
N MET A 217 -2.27 -19.40 5.10
CA MET A 217 -1.93 -20.03 3.82
C MET A 217 -0.94 -19.17 3.02
N ARG A 218 -1.16 -17.87 2.93
CA ARG A 218 -0.26 -16.97 2.19
C ARG A 218 1.09 -16.81 2.88
N VAL A 219 1.12 -16.72 4.20
CA VAL A 219 2.35 -16.66 5.03
C VAL A 219 3.22 -17.89 4.79
N HIS A 220 2.63 -19.08 4.78
CA HIS A 220 3.35 -20.34 4.57
C HIS A 220 3.51 -20.73 3.10
N GLY A 221 3.03 -19.89 2.17
CA GLY A 221 3.17 -20.11 0.73
C GLY A 221 2.35 -21.28 0.21
N VAL A 222 1.22 -21.59 0.82
CA VAL A 222 0.21 -22.51 0.27
C VAL A 222 -0.44 -21.83 -0.94
N THR A 223 0.08 -22.13 -2.13
CA THR A 223 -0.44 -21.58 -3.39
C THR A 223 -1.49 -22.51 -4.02
N PRO A 224 -2.38 -21.97 -4.87
CA PRO A 224 -3.31 -22.75 -5.69
C PRO A 224 -2.63 -23.87 -6.48
N GLU A 225 -1.45 -23.62 -7.06
CA GLU A 225 -0.70 -24.64 -7.80
C GLU A 225 -0.23 -25.78 -6.89
N PHE A 226 0.19 -25.47 -5.66
CA PHE A 226 0.59 -26.49 -4.69
C PHE A 226 -0.61 -27.31 -4.23
N MET A 227 -1.74 -26.66 -3.92
CA MET A 227 -2.97 -27.37 -3.56
C MET A 227 -3.40 -28.34 -4.68
N GLN A 228 -3.39 -27.88 -5.94
CA GLN A 228 -3.70 -28.73 -7.09
C GLN A 228 -2.71 -29.89 -7.26
N GLN A 229 -1.41 -29.64 -7.14
CA GLN A 229 -0.40 -30.68 -7.26
C GLN A 229 -0.52 -31.73 -6.15
N MET A 230 -0.82 -31.31 -4.92
CA MET A 230 -1.02 -32.22 -3.79
C MET A 230 -2.30 -33.04 -3.94
N ALA A 231 -3.40 -32.41 -4.34
CA ALA A 231 -4.65 -33.12 -4.63
C ALA A 231 -4.49 -34.16 -5.75
N ALA A 232 -3.71 -33.84 -6.79
CA ALA A 232 -3.44 -34.76 -7.91
C ALA A 232 -2.61 -36.00 -7.52
N LEU A 233 -1.98 -35.99 -6.34
CA LEU A 233 -1.21 -37.14 -5.82
C LEU A 233 -2.09 -38.18 -5.11
N GLY A 234 -3.40 -37.94 -5.03
CA GLY A 234 -4.37 -38.88 -4.48
C GLY A 234 -4.30 -39.01 -2.96
N LEU A 235 -3.82 -37.96 -2.25
CA LEU A 235 -3.84 -37.91 -0.79
C LEU A 235 -5.29 -37.71 -0.32
N GLU A 236 -5.82 -38.66 0.44
CA GLU A 236 -7.24 -38.66 0.85
C GLU A 236 -7.54 -37.71 2.04
N ASP A 237 -6.52 -37.37 2.84
CA ASP A 237 -6.62 -36.61 4.09
C ASP A 237 -6.09 -35.16 3.97
N LEU A 238 -6.21 -34.56 2.79
CA LEU A 238 -5.68 -33.23 2.49
C LEU A 238 -6.57 -32.11 3.05
N THR A 239 -6.36 -31.73 4.31
CA THR A 239 -6.98 -30.54 4.92
C THR A 239 -6.13 -29.28 4.71
N LEU A 240 -6.70 -28.10 4.95
CA LEU A 240 -5.97 -26.83 4.92
C LEU A 240 -4.81 -26.83 5.92
N ASP A 241 -5.06 -27.23 7.17
CA ASP A 241 -4.03 -27.32 8.21
C ASP A 241 -2.89 -28.24 7.78
N ARG A 242 -3.21 -29.38 7.13
CA ARG A 242 -2.19 -30.29 6.60
C ARG A 242 -1.40 -29.67 5.45
N LEU A 243 -2.04 -28.92 4.55
CA LEU A 243 -1.32 -28.19 3.49
C LEU A 243 -0.36 -27.15 4.06
N VAL A 244 -0.76 -26.44 5.11
CA VAL A 244 0.07 -25.48 5.83
C VAL A 244 1.25 -26.19 6.50
N GLU A 245 1.00 -27.25 7.28
CA GLU A 245 2.04 -28.06 7.92
C GLU A 245 3.03 -28.65 6.90
N MET A 246 2.53 -29.16 5.78
CA MET A 246 3.36 -29.67 4.68
C MET A 246 4.29 -28.59 4.14
N ARG A 247 3.80 -27.35 3.98
CA ARG A 247 4.66 -26.22 3.58
C ARG A 247 5.70 -25.87 4.65
N ILE A 248 5.31 -25.82 5.91
CA ILE A 248 6.20 -25.54 7.04
C ILE A 248 7.36 -26.55 7.11
N HIS A 249 7.05 -27.83 6.93
CA HIS A 249 8.04 -28.92 7.04
C HIS A 249 8.72 -29.28 5.72
N GLY A 250 8.40 -28.57 4.63
CA GLY A 250 9.04 -28.78 3.33
C GLY A 250 8.67 -30.11 2.67
N VAL A 251 7.43 -30.58 2.89
CA VAL A 251 6.81 -31.69 2.18
C VAL A 251 6.32 -31.16 0.83
N THR A 252 7.04 -31.49 -0.25
CA THR A 252 6.75 -31.01 -1.60
C THR A 252 6.06 -32.10 -2.45
N PRO A 253 5.37 -31.73 -3.55
CA PRO A 253 4.83 -32.72 -4.48
C PRO A 253 5.89 -33.69 -5.02
N ASP A 254 7.12 -33.22 -5.25
CA ASP A 254 8.25 -34.06 -5.65
C ASP A 254 8.65 -35.06 -4.57
N TYR A 255 8.69 -34.61 -3.32
CA TYR A 255 8.96 -35.50 -2.18
C TYR A 255 7.91 -36.60 -2.11
N VAL A 256 6.61 -36.26 -2.15
CA VAL A 256 5.53 -37.24 -2.10
C VAL A 256 5.60 -38.22 -3.27
N ARG A 257 5.85 -37.76 -4.51
CA ARG A 257 6.03 -38.64 -5.68
C ARG A 257 7.16 -39.65 -5.49
N LYS A 258 8.30 -39.20 -4.97
CA LYS A 258 9.43 -40.08 -4.68
C LYS A 258 9.09 -41.11 -3.61
N MET A 259 8.41 -40.71 -2.54
CA MET A 259 7.96 -41.62 -1.49
C MET A 259 6.97 -42.67 -2.01
N GLN A 260 6.02 -42.27 -2.87
CA GLN A 260 5.10 -43.21 -3.51
C GLN A 260 5.83 -44.20 -4.44
N ALA A 261 6.92 -43.78 -5.09
CA ALA A 261 7.69 -44.60 -6.01
C ALA A 261 8.51 -45.72 -5.33
N THR A 262 8.80 -45.61 -4.03
CA THR A 262 9.46 -46.69 -3.27
C THR A 262 8.55 -47.89 -3.04
N GLY A 263 7.25 -47.76 -3.33
CA GLY A 263 6.24 -48.77 -3.03
C GLY A 263 5.80 -48.77 -1.57
N ALA A 264 6.19 -47.74 -0.79
CA ALA A 264 5.66 -47.53 0.55
C ALA A 264 4.13 -47.44 0.52
N THR A 265 3.48 -48.25 1.36
CA THR A 265 2.03 -48.21 1.58
C THR A 265 1.74 -47.35 2.80
N ASP A 266 0.51 -46.82 2.92
CA ASP A 266 0.05 -46.00 4.06
C ASP A 266 0.77 -44.63 4.20
N LEU A 267 0.92 -43.92 3.07
CA LEU A 267 1.46 -42.56 3.04
C LEU A 267 0.36 -41.50 3.28
N THR A 268 -0.14 -41.41 4.50
CA THR A 268 -1.02 -40.30 4.93
C THR A 268 -0.26 -38.97 4.94
N THR A 269 -0.98 -37.84 4.91
CA THR A 269 -0.34 -36.51 4.99
C THR A 269 0.48 -36.36 6.28
N GLU A 270 -0.07 -36.81 7.41
CA GLU A 270 0.60 -36.80 8.72
C GLU A 270 1.90 -37.61 8.69
N ARG A 271 1.87 -38.80 8.08
CA ARG A 271 3.04 -39.65 8.00
C ARG A 271 4.13 -39.05 7.11
N LEU A 272 3.75 -38.44 5.99
CA LEU A 272 4.68 -37.73 5.10
C LEU A 272 5.32 -36.53 5.82
N ILE A 273 4.56 -35.79 6.63
CA ILE A 273 5.08 -34.71 7.47
C ILE A 273 6.08 -35.26 8.50
N GLU A 274 5.71 -36.29 9.24
CA GLU A 274 6.57 -36.93 10.25
C GLU A 274 7.88 -37.43 9.63
N MET A 275 7.79 -38.18 8.52
CA MET A 275 8.95 -38.65 7.78
C MET A 275 9.86 -37.49 7.37
N ARG A 276 9.28 -36.40 6.86
CA ARG A 276 10.06 -35.22 6.44
C ARG A 276 10.75 -34.52 7.61
N ILE A 277 10.06 -34.38 8.74
CA ILE A 277 10.63 -33.83 9.99
C ILE A 277 11.85 -34.65 10.45
N HIS A 278 11.78 -35.97 10.33
CA HIS A 278 12.86 -36.87 10.73
C HIS A 278 13.91 -37.13 9.64
N GLY A 279 13.84 -36.42 8.50
CA GLY A 279 14.83 -36.56 7.43
C GLY A 279 14.73 -37.90 6.67
N VAL A 280 13.58 -38.56 6.71
CA VAL A 280 13.30 -39.77 5.95
C VAL A 280 12.92 -39.37 4.52
N ASP A 281 13.73 -39.79 3.54
CA ASP A 281 13.48 -39.64 2.12
C ASP A 281 13.43 -41.01 1.41
N ALA A 282 13.20 -40.98 0.10
CA ALA A 282 13.08 -42.20 -0.70
C ALA A 282 14.41 -42.97 -0.71
N GLU A 283 15.53 -42.25 -0.78
CA GLU A 283 16.88 -42.81 -0.73
C GLU A 283 17.13 -43.56 0.59
N TYR A 284 16.69 -43.03 1.73
CA TYR A 284 16.74 -43.71 3.02
C TYR A 284 15.88 -44.98 3.05
N LEU A 285 14.65 -44.93 2.53
CA LEU A 285 13.76 -46.10 2.51
C LEU A 285 14.31 -47.22 1.61
N ASP A 286 14.83 -46.88 0.43
CA ASP A 286 15.44 -47.84 -0.49
C ASP A 286 16.63 -48.53 0.17
N MET A 287 17.52 -47.77 0.82
CA MET A 287 18.65 -48.33 1.57
C MET A 287 18.18 -49.27 2.69
N MET A 288 17.14 -48.92 3.45
CA MET A 288 16.62 -49.77 4.52
C MET A 288 15.96 -51.05 3.99
N SER A 289 15.36 -51.01 2.80
CA SER A 289 14.75 -52.18 2.16
C SER A 289 15.78 -53.25 1.77
N GLU A 290 17.05 -52.86 1.54
CA GLU A 290 18.14 -53.82 1.28
C GLU A 290 18.52 -54.67 2.50
N PHE A 291 18.11 -54.26 3.71
CA PHE A 291 18.42 -54.95 4.97
C PHE A 291 17.22 -55.72 5.57
N ALA A 292 16.06 -55.71 4.93
CA ALA A 292 14.83 -56.39 5.37
C ALA A 292 14.67 -57.78 4.73
#